data_AF-A0A952HGN6-F1
#
_entry.id   AF-A0A952HGN6-F1
#
_cell.length_a   1.000
_cell.length_b   1.000
_cell.length_c   1.000
_cell.angle_alpha   90.00
_cell.angle_beta   90.00
_cell.angle_gamma   90.00
#
_symmetry.space_group_name_H-M   'P 1'
#
loop_
_entity.id
_entity.type
_entity.pdbx_description
1 polymer ?
#
loop_
_entity_poly.entity_id
_entity_poly.type
_entity_poly.pdbx_seq_one_letter_code
_entity_poly.pdbx_strand_id
1 'polypeptide(L)'
;MVGVNEIRSTFLDYFRKEGHEIVASSPLVPRNDPTLMFTNAGMVQFKNVFTGLEKRPYSRASTAQKSVRAGGKHNDLDNVGYTARHLTFFEMLGNFSFGDYFKERAIELAWNLITREFGLNKDKLLVTVYHTDDEAAGYWKKIAGFSDDRIIRIATSDNFWA
;
A
#
# COMPACT_ATOMS: atom_id res chain seq x y z
N MET A 1 -21.77 10.54 6.49
CA MET A 1 -20.43 10.79 5.90
C MET A 1 -19.49 9.88 6.65
N VAL A 2 -18.81 8.95 5.96
CA VAL A 2 -17.87 8.02 6.60
C VAL A 2 -16.71 8.83 7.17
N GLY A 3 -16.41 8.67 8.46
CA GLY A 3 -15.32 9.40 9.11
C GLY A 3 -13.95 8.83 8.74
N VAL A 4 -12.88 9.64 8.81
CA VAL A 4 -11.50 9.14 8.57
C VAL A 4 -11.12 7.98 9.50
N ASN A 5 -11.63 7.98 10.73
CA ASN A 5 -11.43 6.89 11.68
C ASN A 5 -12.15 5.62 11.25
N GLU A 6 -13.32 5.75 10.64
CA GLU A 6 -14.10 4.63 10.14
C GLU A 6 -13.40 3.99 8.94
N ILE A 7 -12.88 4.78 7.99
CA ILE A 7 -12.07 4.27 6.86
C ILE A 7 -10.87 3.45 7.37
N ARG A 8 -10.16 3.96 8.38
CA ARG A 8 -9.03 3.26 9.00
C ARG A 8 -9.46 1.92 9.62
N SER A 9 -10.53 1.95 10.42
CA SER A 9 -11.03 0.74 11.09
C SER A 9 -11.52 -0.28 10.06
N THR A 10 -12.30 0.13 9.05
CA THR A 10 -12.77 -0.74 7.97
C THR A 10 -11.62 -1.42 7.24
N PHE A 11 -10.55 -0.68 6.91
CA PHE A 11 -9.36 -1.26 6.28
C PHE A 11 -8.71 -2.34 7.15
N LEU A 12 -8.45 -2.04 8.42
CA LEU A 12 -7.79 -2.98 9.34
C LEU A 12 -8.69 -4.19 9.62
N ASP A 13 -10.00 -3.98 9.78
CA ASP A 13 -10.97 -5.04 10.03
C ASP A 13 -11.13 -5.95 8.81
N TYR A 14 -11.13 -5.39 7.60
CA TYR A 14 -11.13 -6.16 6.35
C TYR A 14 -9.93 -7.11 6.30
N PHE A 15 -8.71 -6.60 6.47
CA PHE A 15 -7.52 -7.45 6.43
C PHE A 15 -7.41 -8.42 7.61
N ARG A 16 -7.96 -8.07 8.79
CA ARG A 16 -8.06 -9.03 9.89
C ARG A 16 -8.92 -10.24 9.52
N LYS A 17 -10.05 -10.02 8.85
CA LYS A 17 -10.93 -11.10 8.35
C LYS A 17 -10.23 -11.96 7.28
N GLU A 18 -9.28 -11.38 6.57
CA GLU A 18 -8.46 -12.03 5.54
C GLU A 18 -7.20 -12.74 6.09
N GLY A 19 -7.10 -12.83 7.43
CA GLY A 19 -6.06 -13.58 8.13
C GLY A 19 -4.76 -12.80 8.34
N HIS A 20 -4.78 -11.46 8.21
CA HIS A 20 -3.62 -10.62 8.50
C HIS A 20 -3.55 -10.28 9.99
N GLU A 21 -2.35 -10.38 10.56
CA GLU A 21 -2.08 -9.85 11.90
C GLU A 21 -2.15 -8.32 11.88
N ILE A 22 -2.92 -7.73 12.80
CA ILE A 22 -3.01 -6.26 12.88
C ILE A 22 -1.88 -5.74 13.76
N VAL A 23 -0.88 -5.14 13.12
CA VAL A 23 0.33 -4.64 13.79
C VAL A 23 0.21 -3.13 14.00
N ALA A 24 0.61 -2.67 15.18
CA ALA A 24 0.60 -1.25 15.50
C ALA A 24 1.56 -0.45 14.60
N SER A 25 1.22 0.82 14.36
CA SER A 25 2.13 1.78 13.74
C SER A 25 3.44 1.84 14.53
N SER A 26 4.56 1.67 13.83
CA SER A 26 5.87 1.93 14.39
C SER A 26 6.08 3.44 14.65
N PRO A 27 7.07 3.82 15.49
CA PRO A 27 7.45 5.21 15.69
C PRO A 27 7.90 5.92 14.40
N LEU A 28 7.82 7.25 14.39
CA LEU A 28 8.28 8.06 13.26
C LEU A 28 9.79 8.05 13.08
N VAL A 29 10.55 7.85 14.15
CA VAL A 29 12.01 7.71 14.10
C VAL A 29 12.36 6.21 14.10
N PRO A 30 12.92 5.67 13.01
CA PRO A 30 13.34 4.28 12.95
C PRO A 30 14.41 3.98 14.00
N ARG A 31 14.28 2.86 14.71
CA ARG A 31 15.25 2.48 15.75
C ARG A 31 16.53 1.83 15.19
N ASN A 32 16.42 1.15 14.05
CA ASN A 32 17.45 0.24 13.53
C ASN A 32 17.86 0.55 12.07
N ASP A 33 17.58 1.76 11.58
CA ASP A 33 17.98 2.17 10.23
C ASP A 33 18.55 3.59 10.24
N PRO A 34 19.89 3.74 10.34
CA PRO A 34 20.53 5.06 10.39
C PRO A 34 20.46 5.81 9.04
N THR A 35 20.03 5.14 7.96
CA THR A 35 19.90 5.75 6.63
C THR A 35 18.55 6.44 6.43
N LEU A 36 17.56 6.15 7.30
CA LEU A 36 16.22 6.73 7.25
C LEU A 36 16.03 7.75 8.37
N MET A 37 15.81 9.02 7.98
CA MET A 37 15.52 10.10 8.93
C MET A 37 14.15 9.91 9.59
N PHE A 38 13.13 9.54 8.80
CA PHE A 38 11.78 9.25 9.29
C PHE A 38 11.18 8.02 8.59
N THR A 39 10.25 7.37 9.28
CA THR A 39 9.37 6.35 8.70
C THR A 39 8.48 7.00 7.65
N ASN A 40 8.69 6.67 6.38
CA ASN A 40 7.98 7.26 5.22
C ASN A 40 6.95 6.31 4.59
N ALA A 41 6.91 5.05 5.02
CA ALA A 41 6.04 4.01 4.51
C ALA A 41 5.77 2.92 5.57
N GLY A 42 4.64 2.21 5.41
CA GLY A 42 4.25 1.11 6.28
C GLY A 42 5.25 -0.06 6.32
N MET A 43 5.97 -0.30 5.22
CA MET A 43 6.90 -1.43 5.12
C MET A 43 8.17 -1.29 5.96
N VAL A 44 8.53 -0.07 6.40
CA VAL A 44 9.83 0.21 7.04
C VAL A 44 10.05 -0.68 8.27
N GLN A 45 9.02 -0.89 9.08
CA GLN A 45 9.09 -1.77 10.26
C GLN A 45 9.19 -3.27 9.93
N PHE A 46 8.96 -3.65 8.68
CA PHE A 46 9.02 -5.01 8.18
C PHE A 46 10.21 -5.24 7.23
N LYS A 47 11.11 -4.27 7.06
CA LYS A 47 12.26 -4.35 6.14
C LYS A 47 13.06 -5.65 6.33
N ASN A 48 13.41 -5.97 7.58
CA ASN A 48 14.17 -7.18 7.90
C ASN A 48 13.38 -8.48 7.68
N VAL A 49 12.04 -8.41 7.76
CA VAL A 49 11.17 -9.56 7.46
C VAL A 49 11.17 -9.83 5.96
N PHE A 50 11.07 -8.78 5.13
CA PHE A 50 11.15 -8.91 3.67
C PHE A 50 12.52 -9.43 3.19
N THR A 51 13.61 -9.07 3.85
CA THR A 51 14.95 -9.56 3.52
C THR A 51 15.30 -10.90 4.17
N GLY A 52 14.40 -11.49 4.96
CA GLY A 52 14.62 -12.76 5.66
C GLY A 52 15.58 -12.69 6.86
N LEU A 53 16.02 -11.50 7.25
CA LEU A 53 16.89 -11.28 8.42
C LEU A 53 16.12 -11.42 9.74
N GLU A 54 14.81 -11.24 9.71
CA GLU A 54 13.91 -11.40 10.84
C GLU A 54 12.74 -12.31 10.47
N LYS A 55 12.30 -13.15 11.42
CA LYS A 55 11.10 -13.97 11.27
C LYS A 55 10.03 -13.53 12.26
N ARG A 56 8.78 -13.52 11.80
CA ARG A 56 7.60 -13.24 12.61
C ARG A 56 6.75 -14.51 12.76
N PRO A 57 5.94 -14.61 13.83
CA PRO A 57 5.01 -15.74 14.00
C PRO A 57 3.83 -15.73 13.02
N TYR A 58 3.74 -14.71 12.16
CA TYR A 58 2.72 -14.55 11.12
C TYR A 58 3.38 -14.34 9.75
N SER A 59 2.73 -14.82 8.70
CA SER A 59 3.14 -14.62 7.30
C SER A 59 2.39 -13.46 6.62
N ARG A 60 1.41 -12.87 7.31
CA ARG A 60 0.58 -11.75 6.81
C ARG A 60 0.43 -10.69 7.89
N ALA A 61 0.52 -9.41 7.52
CA ALA A 61 0.31 -8.31 8.45
C ALA A 61 -0.44 -7.15 7.80
N SER A 62 -1.17 -6.37 8.58
CA SER A 62 -1.82 -5.13 8.14
C SER A 62 -1.66 -4.03 9.17
N THR A 63 -1.45 -2.79 8.70
CA THR A 63 -1.15 -1.64 9.56
C THR A 63 -1.78 -0.34 9.03
N ALA A 64 -1.95 0.62 9.95
CA ALA A 64 -2.13 2.04 9.64
C ALA A 64 -0.90 2.80 10.14
N GLN A 65 0.11 2.98 9.28
CA GLN A 65 1.40 3.55 9.67
C GLN A 65 1.41 5.07 9.56
N LYS A 66 1.71 5.76 10.66
CA LYS A 66 2.06 7.18 10.66
C LYS A 66 3.35 7.39 9.88
N SER A 67 3.32 8.22 8.85
CA SER A 67 4.42 8.41 7.91
C SER A 67 4.77 9.88 7.75
N VAL A 68 6.06 10.17 7.56
CA VAL A 68 6.55 11.52 7.25
C VAL A 68 7.38 11.51 5.97
N ARG A 69 7.07 12.45 5.07
CA ARG A 69 7.81 12.71 3.82
C ARG A 69 8.26 14.17 3.77
N ALA A 70 9.25 14.48 4.58
CA ALA A 70 9.81 15.83 4.73
C ALA A 70 11.35 15.84 4.65
N GLY A 71 11.95 14.86 3.95
CA GLY A 71 13.39 14.76 3.81
C GLY A 71 13.85 13.42 3.21
N GLY A 72 15.09 13.39 2.72
CA GLY A 72 15.69 12.21 2.09
C GLY A 72 15.11 11.92 0.69
N LYS A 73 15.08 10.64 0.31
CA LYS A 73 14.62 10.17 -1.02
C LYS A 73 13.16 10.50 -1.32
N HIS A 74 12.30 10.52 -0.30
CA HIS A 74 10.88 10.82 -0.43
C HIS A 74 10.56 12.11 0.34
N ASN A 75 10.51 13.23 -0.39
CA ASN A 75 10.29 14.55 0.17
C ASN A 75 9.15 15.25 -0.57
N ASP A 76 8.06 15.50 0.15
CA ASP A 76 6.88 16.19 -0.38
C ASP A 76 6.76 17.63 0.13
N LEU A 77 7.75 18.13 0.89
CA LEU A 77 7.69 19.43 1.58
C LEU A 77 7.36 20.59 0.63
N ASP A 78 8.04 20.65 -0.52
CA ASP A 78 7.85 21.74 -1.51
C ASP A 78 6.51 21.64 -2.25
N ASN A 79 5.81 20.50 -2.17
CA ASN A 79 4.50 20.29 -2.80
C ASN A 79 3.32 20.63 -1.87
N VAL A 80 3.57 20.72 -0.55
CA VAL A 80 2.52 20.97 0.44
C VAL A 80 2.02 22.41 0.32
N GLY A 81 0.69 22.57 0.29
CA GLY A 81 0.03 23.86 0.10
C GLY A 81 -0.17 24.25 -1.37
N TYR A 82 0.55 23.63 -2.30
CA TYR A 82 0.40 23.87 -3.75
C TYR A 82 -0.50 22.85 -4.45
N THR A 83 -0.73 21.70 -3.82
CA THR A 83 -1.53 20.62 -4.40
C THR A 83 -2.52 20.09 -3.37
N ALA A 84 -3.61 19.49 -3.84
CA ALA A 84 -4.65 18.92 -2.99
C ALA A 84 -4.31 17.53 -2.39
N ARG A 85 -3.12 16.97 -2.68
CA ARG A 85 -2.80 15.56 -2.41
C ARG A 85 -1.51 15.31 -1.64
N HIS A 86 -0.63 16.31 -1.52
CA HIS A 86 0.65 16.14 -0.84
C HIS A 86 0.55 16.64 0.61
N LEU A 87 1.03 15.81 1.54
CA LEU A 87 1.11 16.09 2.98
C LEU A 87 2.51 15.74 3.45
N THR A 88 3.02 16.44 4.47
CA THR A 88 4.26 16.04 5.15
C THR A 88 4.01 14.85 6.06
N PHE A 89 2.96 14.92 6.90
CA PHE A 89 2.52 13.85 7.79
C PHE A 89 1.21 13.25 7.28
N PHE A 90 1.15 11.93 7.17
CA PHE A 90 -0.03 11.20 6.74
C PHE A 90 -0.04 9.77 7.32
N GLU A 91 -1.16 9.08 7.17
CA GLU A 91 -1.25 7.65 7.49
C GLU A 91 -1.28 6.81 6.22
N MET A 92 -0.44 5.79 6.19
CA MET A 92 -0.38 4.80 5.13
C MET A 92 -1.05 3.52 5.60
N LEU A 93 -2.19 3.18 5.00
CA LEU A 93 -2.85 1.90 5.17
C LEU A 93 -2.14 0.87 4.29
N GLY A 94 -1.71 -0.25 4.86
CA GLY A 94 -0.96 -1.26 4.10
C GLY A 94 -1.19 -2.68 4.59
N ASN A 95 -1.31 -3.61 3.64
CA ASN A 95 -1.30 -5.05 3.86
C ASN A 95 0.01 -5.64 3.32
N PHE A 96 0.57 -6.61 4.03
CA PHE A 96 1.88 -7.18 3.77
C PHE A 96 1.78 -8.71 3.77
N SER A 97 2.48 -9.31 2.82
CA SER A 97 2.64 -10.76 2.66
C SER A 97 4.13 -11.09 2.73
N PHE A 98 4.49 -11.99 3.64
CA PHE A 98 5.87 -12.43 3.87
C PHE A 98 6.01 -13.86 3.37
N GLY A 99 6.19 -14.02 2.06
CA GLY A 99 6.31 -15.34 1.41
C GLY A 99 5.02 -16.15 1.43
N ASP A 100 3.85 -15.49 1.53
CA ASP A 100 2.55 -16.14 1.60
C ASP A 100 1.79 -16.03 0.27
N TYR A 101 1.02 -14.96 0.07
CA TYR A 101 0.33 -14.67 -1.19
C TYR A 101 1.08 -13.64 -2.02
N PHE A 102 0.78 -13.59 -3.33
CA PHE A 102 1.47 -12.71 -4.27
C PHE A 102 0.48 -11.91 -5.15
N LYS A 103 0.83 -11.63 -6.41
CA LYS A 103 0.12 -10.70 -7.31
C LYS A 103 -1.39 -10.91 -7.36
N GLU A 104 -1.85 -12.11 -7.72
CA GLU A 104 -3.28 -12.38 -7.94
C GLU A 104 -4.12 -12.06 -6.70
N ARG A 105 -3.73 -12.62 -5.54
CA ARG A 105 -4.46 -12.39 -4.29
C ARG A 105 -4.32 -10.96 -3.79
N ALA A 106 -3.17 -10.31 -3.99
CA ALA A 106 -2.99 -8.90 -3.62
C ALA A 106 -3.95 -8.00 -4.39
N ILE A 107 -4.08 -8.22 -5.70
CA ILE A 107 -5.02 -7.49 -6.58
C ILE A 107 -6.46 -7.78 -6.17
N GLU A 108 -6.82 -9.05 -5.91
CA GLU A 108 -8.16 -9.44 -5.47
C GLU A 108 -8.58 -8.76 -4.17
N LEU A 109 -7.70 -8.76 -3.16
CA LEU A 109 -7.94 -8.14 -1.86
C LEU A 109 -8.15 -6.62 -2.01
N ALA A 110 -7.27 -5.94 -2.75
CA ALA A 110 -7.39 -4.51 -2.98
C ALA A 110 -8.67 -4.16 -3.76
N TRP A 111 -9.00 -4.92 -4.80
CA TRP A 111 -10.18 -4.68 -5.61
C TRP A 111 -11.48 -4.88 -4.82
N ASN A 112 -11.56 -5.95 -4.01
CA ASN A 112 -12.72 -6.20 -3.17
C ASN A 112 -12.88 -5.14 -2.08
N LEU A 113 -11.79 -4.70 -1.43
CA LEU A 113 -11.85 -3.60 -0.48
C LEU A 113 -12.39 -2.32 -1.12
N ILE A 114 -11.83 -1.90 -2.25
CA ILE A 114 -12.21 -0.64 -2.91
C ILE A 114 -13.66 -0.68 -3.40
N THR A 115 -14.08 -1.78 -4.04
CA THR A 115 -15.36 -1.83 -4.76
C THR A 115 -16.51 -2.40 -3.96
N ARG A 116 -16.23 -3.26 -2.96
CA ARG A 116 -17.26 -3.88 -2.11
C ARG A 116 -17.34 -3.19 -0.75
N GLU A 117 -16.23 -3.15 -0.01
CA GLU A 117 -16.23 -2.60 1.35
C GLU A 117 -16.41 -1.09 1.35
N PHE A 118 -15.67 -0.37 0.49
CA PHE A 118 -15.81 1.08 0.34
C PHE A 118 -16.86 1.50 -0.70
N GLY A 119 -17.35 0.57 -1.52
CA GLY A 119 -18.43 0.82 -2.47
C GLY A 119 -18.09 1.84 -3.57
N LEU A 120 -16.82 2.01 -3.94
CA LEU A 120 -16.44 2.94 -5.01
C LEU A 120 -16.98 2.43 -6.36
N ASN A 121 -17.51 3.36 -7.15
CA ASN A 121 -17.94 3.04 -8.51
C ASN A 121 -16.74 2.63 -9.38
N LYS A 122 -16.79 1.39 -9.87
CA LYS A 122 -15.79 0.76 -10.75
C LYS A 122 -15.48 1.57 -11.99
N ASP A 123 -16.47 2.25 -12.57
CA ASP A 123 -16.31 3.01 -13.82
C ASP A 123 -15.37 4.21 -13.70
N LYS A 124 -15.16 4.68 -12.46
CA LYS A 124 -14.25 5.78 -12.11
C LYS A 124 -12.84 5.32 -11.77
N LEU A 125 -12.59 4.00 -11.79
CA LEU A 125 -11.31 3.43 -11.44
C LEU A 125 -10.54 3.07 -12.72
N LEU A 126 -9.23 3.21 -12.64
CA LEU A 126 -8.24 2.72 -13.60
C LEU A 126 -7.04 2.21 -12.82
N VAL A 127 -6.19 1.43 -13.47
CA VAL A 127 -4.96 0.89 -12.85
C VAL A 127 -3.77 1.15 -13.74
N THR A 128 -2.60 1.25 -13.11
CA THR A 128 -1.31 1.25 -13.80
C THR A 128 -0.55 -0.02 -13.44
N VAL A 129 0.21 -0.55 -14.40
CA VAL A 129 1.12 -1.69 -14.20
C VAL A 129 2.48 -1.36 -14.79
N TYR A 130 3.53 -2.02 -14.30
CA TYR A 130 4.85 -1.89 -14.91
C TYR A 130 4.82 -2.45 -16.33
N HIS A 131 5.48 -1.78 -17.27
CA HIS A 131 5.28 -2.04 -18.70
C HIS A 131 5.55 -3.49 -19.15
N THR A 132 6.47 -4.20 -18.49
CA THR A 132 6.79 -5.61 -18.77
C THR A 132 6.08 -6.60 -17.83
N ASP A 133 5.21 -6.14 -16.92
CA ASP A 133 4.48 -7.03 -16.00
C ASP A 133 3.15 -7.49 -16.60
N ASP A 134 3.24 -8.45 -17.52
CA ASP A 134 2.09 -9.05 -18.18
C ASP A 134 1.19 -9.84 -17.22
N GLU A 135 1.75 -10.40 -16.15
CA GLU A 135 0.98 -11.12 -15.13
C GLU A 135 0.02 -10.18 -14.42
N ALA A 136 0.50 -9.02 -13.94
CA ALA A 136 -0.34 -8.04 -13.28
C ALA A 136 -1.45 -7.53 -14.21
N ALA A 137 -1.14 -7.25 -15.48
CA ALA A 137 -2.14 -6.87 -16.48
C ALA A 137 -3.21 -7.95 -16.66
N GLY A 138 -2.79 -9.22 -16.80
CA GLY A 138 -3.69 -10.36 -16.91
C GLY A 138 -4.61 -10.53 -15.71
N TYR A 139 -4.08 -10.37 -14.49
CA TYR A 139 -4.87 -10.43 -13.27
C TYR A 139 -5.89 -9.28 -13.17
N TRP A 140 -5.54 -8.06 -13.56
CA TRP A 140 -6.50 -6.96 -13.59
C TRP A 140 -7.65 -7.19 -14.57
N LYS A 141 -7.37 -7.76 -15.75
CA LYS A 141 -8.43 -8.20 -16.68
C LYS A 141 -9.33 -9.25 -16.04
N LYS A 142 -8.75 -10.26 -15.40
CA LYS A 142 -9.47 -11.38 -14.78
C LYS A 142 -10.32 -10.94 -13.57
N ILE A 143 -9.75 -10.14 -12.68
CA ILE A 143 -10.34 -9.82 -11.36
C ILE A 143 -11.24 -8.59 -11.44
N ALA A 144 -10.78 -7.51 -12.09
CA ALA A 144 -11.53 -6.27 -12.19
C ALA A 144 -12.47 -6.23 -13.40
N GLY A 145 -12.27 -7.11 -14.39
CA GLY A 145 -13.02 -7.09 -15.64
C GLY A 145 -12.64 -5.91 -16.53
N PHE A 146 -11.47 -5.31 -16.32
CA PHE A 146 -11.01 -4.15 -17.07
C PHE A 146 -10.59 -4.53 -18.49
N SER A 147 -10.99 -3.69 -19.44
CA SER A 147 -10.44 -3.64 -20.79
C SER A 147 -9.10 -2.90 -20.82
N ASP A 148 -8.37 -3.02 -21.93
CA ASP A 148 -7.02 -2.44 -22.07
C ASP A 148 -6.99 -0.91 -21.91
N ASP A 149 -8.09 -0.19 -22.18
CA ASP A 149 -8.16 1.27 -21.97
C ASP A 149 -8.14 1.67 -20.48
N ARG A 150 -8.40 0.73 -19.56
CA ARG A 150 -8.38 0.94 -18.10
C ARG A 150 -7.10 0.40 -17.43
N ILE A 151 -6.19 -0.20 -18.20
CA ILE A 151 -4.92 -0.77 -17.72
C ILE A 151 -3.76 -0.05 -18.43
N ILE A 152 -3.17 0.92 -17.74
CA ILE A 152 -2.11 1.77 -18.30
C ILE A 152 -0.74 1.15 -17.97
N ARG A 153 0.08 0.90 -19.00
CA ARG A 153 1.45 0.39 -18.83
C ARG A 153 2.44 1.54 -18.70
N ILE A 154 3.24 1.53 -17.64
CA ILE A 154 4.22 2.59 -17.34
C ILE A 154 5.61 1.97 -17.15
N ALA A 155 6.61 2.50 -17.86
CA ALA A 155 7.98 2.00 -17.85
C ALA A 155 8.91 2.70 -16.84
N THR A 156 8.46 3.81 -16.25
CA THR A 156 9.22 4.63 -15.31
C THR A 156 9.18 4.06 -13.89
N SER A 157 9.92 4.71 -12.98
CA SER A 157 9.91 4.42 -11.54
C SER A 157 8.54 4.58 -10.86
N ASP A 158 7.54 5.16 -11.53
CA ASP A 158 6.19 5.29 -10.98
C ASP A 158 5.52 3.93 -10.72
N ASN A 159 5.91 2.90 -11.49
CA ASN A 159 5.44 1.53 -11.35
C ASN A 159 6.56 0.55 -10.96
N PHE A 160 7.72 1.05 -10.54
CA PHE A 160 8.82 0.24 -10.00
C PHE A 160 9.29 0.82 -8.66
N TRP A 161 8.84 0.22 -7.56
CA TRP A 161 9.08 0.73 -6.21
C TRP A 161 10.37 0.18 -5.60
N ALA A 162 11.24 1.06 -5.09
CA ALA A 162 12.54 0.75 -4.50
C ALA A 162 12.94 1.80 -3.46
#